data_AF-A0A4V1SHP2-F1
#
_entry.id   AF-A0A4V1SHP2-F1
#
_cell.length_a   1.000
_cell.length_b   1.000
_cell.length_c   1.000
_cell.angle_alpha   90.00
_cell.angle_beta   90.00
_cell.angle_gamma   90.00
#
_symmetry.space_group_name_H-M   'P 1'
#
loop_
_entity.id
_entity.type
_entity.pdbx_description
1 polymer ?
#
loop_
_entity_poly.entity_id
_entity_poly.type
_entity_poly.pdbx_seq_one_letter_code
_entity_poly.pdbx_strand_id
1 'polypeptide(L)'
;MRTRVYSLLSIICGASLFGSCVTGGSTGKPIVLGDTSTIVTETDSAYLKDFVEDIKPSSASSAPPADSSTTPMASTLAPDTAAKQPTQPEQPVAKTEKEETEKEEVSVGEEGLAIVFKNVSVVIPGIKARSGSSQKAISNAASVTYQLTRGTLNNKQIKVSGGTVESISQKVQSVIEVRNNLGTLELSNLTATSGWEKLRGGKNAYTISALTASQLPEPRISPSSLRSAVSRAAKAQRMKKAKEQQWLAAIKNVRRADQKPLRLSMKSVTWKIDGKDASGKRYSKQVRMDI
;
A
#
# COMPACT_ATOMS: atom_id res chain seq x y z
N MET A 1 32.06 56.91 -36.85
CA MET A 1 32.82 56.01 -37.74
C MET A 1 34.32 56.30 -37.60
N ARG A 2 35.06 55.51 -36.82
CA ARG A 2 36.54 55.43 -36.85
C ARG A 2 36.97 54.01 -36.49
N THR A 3 37.23 53.24 -37.55
CA THR A 3 38.26 52.22 -37.77
C THR A 3 38.70 51.30 -36.61
N ARG A 4 38.40 50.01 -36.82
CA ARG A 4 39.04 48.81 -36.26
C ARG A 4 40.38 48.55 -36.96
N VAL A 5 41.47 48.42 -36.20
CA VAL A 5 42.73 47.69 -36.48
C VAL A 5 43.28 47.47 -35.07
N TYR A 6 43.43 46.26 -34.52
CA TYR A 6 44.55 45.36 -34.72
C TYR A 6 44.11 43.92 -34.40
N SER A 7 44.01 43.14 -35.48
CA SER A 7 44.17 41.68 -35.47
C SER A 7 45.67 41.37 -35.44
N LEU A 8 46.03 40.19 -34.94
CA LEU A 8 47.33 39.51 -35.05
C LEU A 8 48.44 39.99 -34.09
N LEU A 9 48.54 39.31 -32.95
CA LEU A 9 49.85 38.82 -32.51
C LEU A 9 49.71 37.46 -31.79
N SER A 10 50.10 36.42 -32.52
CA SER A 10 50.79 35.18 -32.11
C SER A 10 50.57 34.68 -30.67
N ILE A 11 49.91 33.54 -30.44
CA ILE A 11 50.49 32.19 -30.60
C ILE A 11 51.91 32.09 -30.02
N ILE A 12 51.99 31.74 -28.73
CA ILE A 12 53.08 31.05 -28.04
C ILE A 12 52.37 30.07 -27.09
N CYS A 13 52.10 28.82 -27.49
CA CYS A 13 53.02 27.70 -27.48
C CYS A 13 53.63 27.47 -26.10
N GLY A 14 53.07 26.51 -25.34
CA GLY A 14 53.55 26.19 -24.00
C GLY A 14 52.72 25.14 -23.28
N ALA A 15 52.39 24.04 -23.95
CA ALA A 15 52.06 22.81 -23.26
C ALA A 15 53.27 22.41 -22.40
N SER A 16 53.07 22.18 -21.10
CA SER A 16 53.74 21.13 -20.32
C SER A 16 53.32 21.18 -18.84
N LEU A 17 53.16 19.99 -18.28
CA LEU A 17 53.13 19.62 -16.86
C LEU A 17 51.77 19.52 -16.17
N PHE A 18 51.15 18.37 -16.44
CA PHE A 18 50.51 17.50 -15.45
C PHE A 18 51.20 17.58 -14.07
N GLY A 19 50.53 18.21 -13.10
CA GLY A 19 50.83 18.07 -11.67
C GLY A 19 49.83 17.11 -11.03
N SER A 20 50.13 15.81 -11.06
CA SER A 20 49.49 14.79 -10.23
C SER A 20 50.43 14.38 -9.11
N CYS A 21 50.11 14.79 -7.87
CA CYS A 21 50.39 14.00 -6.66
C CYS A 21 49.64 14.60 -5.47
N VAL A 22 48.41 14.15 -5.23
CA VAL A 22 47.85 14.10 -3.88
C VAL A 22 48.08 12.69 -3.38
N THR A 23 49.13 12.53 -2.59
CA THR A 23 49.34 11.37 -1.73
C THR A 23 48.36 11.43 -0.58
N GLY A 24 47.33 10.59 -0.66
CA GLY A 24 46.30 10.46 0.36
C GLY A 24 45.60 9.11 0.30
N GLY A 25 46.34 8.06 -0.06
CA GLY A 25 45.85 6.70 0.10
C GLY A 25 45.92 6.33 1.57
N SER A 26 44.82 6.50 2.31
CA SER A 26 44.63 5.72 3.53
C SER A 26 44.53 4.27 3.07
N THR A 27 45.63 3.54 3.20
CA THR A 27 45.62 2.09 3.24
C THR A 27 44.62 1.70 4.32
N GLY A 28 43.42 1.31 3.89
CA GLY A 28 42.50 0.57 4.73
C GLY A 28 43.29 -0.61 5.25
N LYS A 29 43.57 -0.60 6.56
CA LYS A 29 44.10 -1.78 7.23
C LYS A 29 43.18 -2.96 6.85
N PRO A 30 43.72 -4.15 6.55
CA PRO A 30 42.89 -5.34 6.38
C PRO A 30 41.96 -5.44 7.59
N ILE A 31 40.66 -5.67 7.35
CA ILE A 31 39.72 -5.94 8.43
C ILE A 31 40.20 -7.24 9.08
N VAL A 32 40.86 -7.11 10.23
CA VAL A 32 41.21 -8.25 11.06
C VAL A 32 39.91 -8.70 11.71
N LEU A 33 39.37 -9.83 11.24
CA LEU A 33 38.24 -10.50 11.85
C LEU A 33 38.65 -10.86 13.30
N GLY A 34 38.19 -10.06 14.26
CA GLY A 34 38.53 -10.22 15.67
C GLY A 34 38.71 -8.93 16.46
N ASP A 35 38.70 -7.75 15.82
CA ASP A 35 38.71 -6.48 16.55
C ASP A 35 37.34 -6.19 17.19
N THR A 36 37.29 -6.25 18.52
CA THR A 36 36.10 -6.00 19.34
C THR A 36 35.58 -4.57 19.23
N SER A 37 36.37 -3.63 18.70
CA SER A 37 35.91 -2.25 18.43
C SER A 37 34.98 -2.14 17.21
N THR A 38 34.87 -3.19 16.39
CA THR A 38 33.91 -3.28 15.27
C THR A 38 32.63 -4.05 15.60
N ILE A 39 32.53 -4.64 16.79
CA ILE A 39 31.31 -5.33 17.24
C ILE A 39 30.39 -4.28 17.86
N VAL A 40 29.30 -3.95 17.16
CA VAL A 40 28.20 -3.17 17.75
C VAL A 40 27.47 -4.09 18.73
N THR A 41 27.88 -4.09 20.00
CA THR A 41 27.10 -4.71 21.07
C THR A 41 25.96 -3.77 21.43
N GLU A 42 24.77 -4.08 20.94
CA GLU A 42 23.55 -3.37 21.29
C GLU A 42 23.32 -3.50 22.81
N THR A 43 23.47 -2.39 23.54
CA THR A 43 23.40 -2.37 25.02
C THR A 43 22.00 -2.02 25.51
N ASP A 44 21.07 -1.74 24.60
CA ASP A 44 19.70 -1.34 24.92
C ASP A 44 18.84 -2.59 25.21
N SER A 45 18.46 -2.75 26.47
CA SER A 45 17.66 -3.86 26.98
C SER A 45 16.26 -3.92 26.37
N ALA A 46 15.81 -2.88 25.66
CA ALA A 46 14.56 -2.93 24.90
C ALA A 46 14.64 -3.87 23.69
N TYR A 47 15.83 -4.07 23.10
CA TYR A 47 16.05 -4.87 21.90
C TYR A 47 16.59 -6.28 22.20
N LEU A 48 17.15 -6.50 23.40
CA LEU A 48 17.59 -7.81 23.89
C LEU A 48 16.46 -8.56 24.63
N LYS A 49 15.29 -8.68 24.01
CA LYS A 49 14.23 -9.53 24.55
C LYS A 49 14.31 -10.91 23.92
N ASP A 50 14.54 -11.92 24.75
CA ASP A 50 14.39 -13.32 24.36
C ASP A 50 12.92 -13.56 23.98
N PHE A 51 12.67 -13.80 22.69
CA PHE A 51 11.35 -14.18 22.16
C PHE A 51 11.18 -15.70 22.12
N VAL A 52 11.94 -16.43 22.95
CA VAL A 52 11.72 -17.86 23.14
C VAL A 52 10.72 -18.01 24.28
N GLU A 53 9.46 -18.27 23.93
CA GLU A 53 8.49 -18.75 24.92
C GLU A 53 9.00 -20.09 25.46
N ASP A 54 9.27 -20.15 26.76
CA ASP A 54 9.60 -21.38 27.47
C ASP A 54 8.50 -22.43 27.22
N ILE A 55 8.76 -23.37 26.33
CA ILE A 55 7.88 -24.52 26.10
C ILE A 55 7.95 -25.38 27.36
N LYS A 56 6.98 -25.21 28.26
CA LYS A 56 6.78 -26.14 29.36
C LYS A 56 6.31 -27.48 28.78
N PRO A 57 7.08 -28.58 28.89
CA PRO A 57 6.63 -29.88 28.43
C PRO A 57 5.43 -30.31 29.26
N SER A 58 4.27 -30.47 28.60
CA SER A 58 3.08 -31.10 29.17
C SER A 58 3.41 -32.55 29.51
N SER A 59 3.67 -32.81 30.79
CA SER A 59 3.95 -34.15 31.30
C SER A 59 2.68 -34.99 31.42
N ALA A 60 2.77 -36.21 30.90
CA ALA A 60 1.87 -37.37 31.05
C ALA A 60 0.51 -37.27 30.31
N SER A 61 0.03 -38.31 29.60
CA SER A 61 0.10 -39.73 29.94
C SER A 61 0.14 -40.64 28.71
N SER A 62 0.87 -41.73 28.89
CA SER A 62 1.18 -42.84 28.01
C SER A 62 0.04 -43.85 27.81
N ALA A 63 -0.08 -44.29 26.55
CA ALA A 63 -0.35 -45.65 26.02
C ALA A 63 -1.79 -46.27 25.98
N PRO A 64 -2.14 -47.00 24.87
CA PRO A 64 -3.42 -47.68 24.56
C PRO A 64 -3.33 -49.21 24.88
N PRO A 65 -4.09 -50.20 24.31
CA PRO A 65 -5.30 -50.26 23.43
C PRO A 65 -6.37 -51.33 23.87
N ALA A 66 -7.40 -51.61 23.04
CA ALA A 66 -8.23 -52.86 22.89
C ALA A 66 -9.71 -52.50 22.60
N ASP A 67 -10.26 -52.72 21.40
CA ASP A 67 -10.80 -53.96 20.79
C ASP A 67 -12.28 -54.27 21.09
N SER A 68 -13.01 -54.66 20.02
CA SER A 68 -14.26 -55.45 20.00
C SER A 68 -15.58 -54.70 20.38
N SER A 69 -16.74 -54.80 19.71
CA SER A 69 -17.26 -55.78 18.74
C SER A 69 -18.66 -55.36 18.19
N THR A 70 -18.99 -55.85 16.98
CA THR A 70 -20.29 -56.38 16.46
C THR A 70 -21.60 -55.57 16.55
N THR A 71 -22.16 -55.00 15.45
CA THR A 71 -23.05 -55.58 14.37
C THR A 71 -24.56 -55.51 14.70
N PRO A 72 -25.52 -55.88 13.80
CA PRO A 72 -26.15 -54.99 12.81
C PRO A 72 -27.71 -55.08 12.80
N MET A 73 -28.43 -54.23 12.07
CA MET A 73 -29.71 -54.63 11.45
C MET A 73 -29.93 -53.94 10.11
N ALA A 74 -30.14 -54.77 9.10
CA ALA A 74 -30.55 -54.47 7.75
C ALA A 74 -32.09 -54.45 7.64
N SER A 75 -32.63 -53.66 6.71
CA SER A 75 -33.88 -53.93 5.96
C SER A 75 -34.11 -52.78 4.95
N THR A 76 -34.58 -52.87 3.70
CA THR A 76 -34.78 -53.90 2.64
C THR A 76 -35.24 -53.11 1.39
N LEU A 77 -34.70 -53.45 0.20
CA LEU A 77 -35.19 -53.39 -1.22
C LEU A 77 -36.36 -52.41 -1.59
N ALA A 78 -36.23 -51.42 -2.52
CA ALA A 78 -36.20 -51.44 -4.03
C ALA A 78 -37.57 -51.72 -4.72
N PRO A 79 -37.80 -51.46 -6.05
CA PRO A 79 -37.73 -50.23 -6.87
C PRO A 79 -38.97 -50.04 -7.82
N ASP A 80 -38.84 -49.14 -8.82
CA ASP A 80 -39.63 -48.95 -10.07
C ASP A 80 -40.94 -48.13 -10.12
N THR A 81 -40.96 -47.06 -10.92
CA THR A 81 -41.58 -47.05 -12.27
C THR A 81 -41.51 -45.66 -12.93
N ALA A 82 -41.38 -45.67 -14.26
CA ALA A 82 -40.91 -44.63 -15.17
C ALA A 82 -41.95 -43.65 -15.77
N ALA A 83 -41.39 -42.54 -16.29
CA ALA A 83 -41.70 -41.84 -17.56
C ALA A 83 -43.08 -41.19 -17.84
N LYS A 84 -43.07 -39.87 -18.09
CA LYS A 84 -43.33 -39.25 -19.43
C LYS A 84 -43.33 -37.71 -19.41
N GLN A 85 -42.39 -37.12 -20.16
CA GLN A 85 -42.52 -35.84 -20.91
C GLN A 85 -43.47 -36.05 -22.13
N PRO A 86 -43.83 -35.08 -23.00
CA PRO A 86 -43.31 -33.71 -23.21
C PRO A 86 -44.36 -32.61 -23.53
N THR A 87 -43.99 -31.32 -23.48
CA THR A 87 -44.28 -30.37 -24.59
C THR A 87 -43.50 -29.04 -24.45
N GLN A 88 -42.63 -28.80 -25.44
CA GLN A 88 -42.24 -27.49 -26.02
C GLN A 88 -43.01 -27.36 -27.35
N PRO A 89 -43.20 -26.19 -28.02
CA PRO A 89 -42.18 -25.18 -28.41
C PRO A 89 -42.69 -23.73 -28.12
N GLU A 90 -42.06 -22.59 -28.40
CA GLU A 90 -41.24 -22.17 -29.54
C GLU A 90 -40.60 -20.79 -29.23
N GLN A 91 -39.41 -20.54 -29.79
CA GLN A 91 -38.68 -19.26 -29.77
C GLN A 91 -39.27 -18.28 -30.82
N PRO A 92 -38.81 -17.01 -30.87
CA PRO A 92 -37.80 -16.74 -31.91
C PRO A 92 -36.64 -15.82 -31.48
N VAL A 93 -35.66 -15.78 -32.38
CA VAL A 93 -34.24 -15.46 -32.25
C VAL A 93 -33.93 -14.12 -32.94
N ALA A 94 -33.03 -13.31 -32.38
CA ALA A 94 -32.07 -12.42 -33.09
C ALA A 94 -31.03 -11.90 -32.06
N LYS A 95 -29.74 -12.29 -32.04
CA LYS A 95 -28.61 -12.08 -33.01
C LYS A 95 -28.23 -10.58 -33.07
N THR A 96 -27.02 -10.05 -32.90
CA THR A 96 -25.63 -10.44 -32.52
C THR A 96 -24.82 -9.13 -32.55
N GLU A 97 -23.99 -8.82 -31.54
CA GLU A 97 -22.75 -7.97 -31.62
C GLU A 97 -22.13 -7.99 -30.20
N LYS A 98 -21.02 -8.65 -29.86
CA LYS A 98 -19.59 -8.53 -30.21
C LYS A 98 -18.97 -7.16 -29.91
N GLU A 99 -17.89 -7.20 -29.10
CA GLU A 99 -17.03 -6.11 -28.60
C GLU A 99 -17.70 -5.21 -27.53
N GLU A 100 -17.07 -4.74 -26.46
CA GLU A 100 -15.66 -4.54 -26.12
C GLU A 100 -15.54 -4.42 -24.58
N THR A 101 -14.31 -4.39 -24.08
CA THR A 101 -13.90 -4.48 -22.67
C THR A 101 -14.46 -3.38 -21.77
N GLU A 102 -15.57 -3.62 -21.08
CA GLU A 102 -16.08 -2.70 -20.06
C GLU A 102 -15.65 -3.17 -18.66
N LYS A 103 -14.73 -2.42 -18.04
CA LYS A 103 -14.46 -2.51 -16.61
C LYS A 103 -15.77 -2.23 -15.88
N GLU A 104 -16.37 -3.25 -15.29
CA GLU A 104 -17.58 -3.11 -14.45
C GLU A 104 -17.36 -2.03 -13.39
N GLU A 105 -17.90 -0.83 -13.63
CA GLU A 105 -18.09 0.19 -12.61
C GLU A 105 -19.15 -0.34 -11.64
N VAL A 106 -18.71 -0.83 -10.48
CA VAL A 106 -19.57 -1.22 -9.37
C VAL A 106 -20.32 0.04 -8.90
N SER A 107 -21.53 0.25 -9.41
CA SER A 107 -22.42 1.32 -8.96
C SER A 107 -23.86 0.80 -8.90
N VAL A 108 -24.35 0.48 -7.71
CA VAL A 108 -25.79 0.37 -7.48
C VAL A 108 -26.13 0.85 -6.07
N GLY A 109 -26.82 1.99 -6.01
CA GLY A 109 -27.49 2.55 -4.82
C GLY A 109 -26.83 3.82 -4.25
N GLU A 110 -27.42 4.99 -4.55
CA GLU A 110 -27.11 6.33 -3.99
C GLU A 110 -25.61 6.74 -3.94
N GLU A 111 -25.12 7.40 -5.00
CA GLU A 111 -23.82 8.12 -5.09
C GLU A 111 -22.72 7.68 -4.10
N GLY A 112 -22.32 6.41 -4.11
CA GLY A 112 -21.35 5.90 -3.14
C GLY A 112 -20.64 4.63 -3.60
N LEU A 113 -19.55 4.29 -2.93
CA LEU A 113 -18.81 3.06 -3.17
C LEU A 113 -19.40 1.94 -2.30
N ALA A 114 -19.94 0.91 -2.93
CA ALA A 114 -20.40 -0.31 -2.27
C ALA A 114 -19.42 -1.46 -2.54
N ILE A 115 -18.94 -2.10 -1.47
CA ILE A 115 -17.97 -3.20 -1.50
C ILE A 115 -18.62 -4.39 -0.80
N VAL A 116 -18.89 -5.46 -1.55
CA VAL A 116 -19.59 -6.64 -1.02
C VAL A 116 -18.60 -7.79 -0.87
N PHE A 117 -18.24 -8.09 0.37
CA PHE A 117 -17.54 -9.33 0.72
C PHE A 117 -18.55 -10.44 1.03
N LYS A 118 -18.10 -11.70 1.03
CA LYS A 118 -18.92 -12.87 1.37
C LYS A 118 -19.69 -12.74 2.70
N ASN A 119 -19.06 -12.13 3.72
CA ASN A 119 -19.60 -12.08 5.08
C ASN A 119 -20.05 -10.68 5.51
N VAL A 120 -19.66 -9.64 4.77
CA VAL A 120 -19.82 -8.24 5.16
C VAL A 120 -19.88 -7.35 3.93
N SER A 121 -20.77 -6.37 3.93
CA SER A 121 -20.89 -5.34 2.91
C SER A 121 -20.51 -3.99 3.51
N VAL A 122 -19.77 -3.19 2.76
CA VAL A 122 -19.20 -1.92 3.19
C VAL A 122 -19.65 -0.86 2.19
N VAL A 123 -20.30 0.19 2.68
CA VAL A 123 -20.79 1.30 1.87
C VAL A 123 -20.14 2.59 2.36
N ILE A 124 -19.48 3.31 1.46
CA ILE A 124 -18.91 4.64 1.72
C ILE A 124 -19.64 5.64 0.82
N PRO A 125 -20.52 6.48 1.37
CA PRO A 125 -21.33 7.40 0.59
C PRO A 125 -20.52 8.62 0.13
N GLY A 126 -20.90 9.17 -1.03
CA GLY A 126 -20.34 10.40 -1.59
C GLY A 126 -18.95 10.25 -2.20
N ILE A 127 -18.52 9.02 -2.50
CA ILE A 127 -17.25 8.75 -3.18
C ILE A 127 -17.46 7.87 -4.41
N LYS A 128 -16.64 8.09 -5.43
CA LYS A 128 -16.50 7.20 -6.58
C LYS A 128 -15.07 6.69 -6.60
N ALA A 129 -14.92 5.39 -6.79
CA ALA A 129 -13.62 4.74 -6.89
C ALA A 129 -13.66 3.63 -7.95
N ARG A 130 -12.50 3.34 -8.54
CA ARG A 130 -12.34 2.26 -9.53
C ARG A 130 -11.64 1.08 -8.88
N SER A 131 -12.16 -0.12 -9.16
CA SER A 131 -11.51 -1.38 -8.80
C SER A 131 -10.74 -1.93 -10.00
N GLY A 132 -9.59 -2.55 -9.74
CA GLY A 132 -8.90 -3.39 -10.73
C GLY A 132 -9.40 -4.84 -10.75
N SER A 133 -10.29 -5.22 -9.83
CA SER A 133 -10.78 -6.59 -9.64
C SER A 133 -12.28 -6.69 -9.87
N SER A 134 -12.71 -7.80 -10.47
CA SER A 134 -14.14 -8.10 -10.66
C SER A 134 -14.86 -8.39 -9.33
N GLN A 135 -16.18 -8.25 -9.33
CA GLN A 135 -16.98 -8.41 -8.10
C GLN A 135 -16.87 -9.81 -7.48
N LYS A 136 -16.75 -10.86 -8.31
CA LYS A 136 -16.53 -12.24 -7.84
C LYS A 136 -15.17 -12.42 -7.15
N ALA A 137 -14.15 -11.68 -7.57
CA ALA A 137 -12.84 -11.69 -6.93
C ALA A 137 -12.90 -10.93 -5.59
N ILE A 138 -13.57 -9.78 -5.57
CA ILE A 138 -13.77 -8.95 -4.36
C ILE A 138 -14.48 -9.74 -3.26
N SER A 139 -15.55 -10.48 -3.60
CA SER A 139 -16.38 -11.17 -2.60
C SER A 139 -15.61 -12.23 -1.82
N ASN A 140 -14.67 -12.92 -2.48
CA ASN A 140 -13.85 -13.97 -1.88
C ASN A 140 -12.55 -13.45 -1.27
N ALA A 141 -12.08 -12.27 -1.67
CA ALA A 141 -10.80 -11.71 -1.22
C ALA A 141 -10.81 -11.33 0.26
N ALA A 142 -9.62 -11.40 0.89
CA ALA A 142 -9.39 -10.85 2.23
C ALA A 142 -9.07 -9.35 2.20
N SER A 143 -8.53 -8.87 1.08
CA SER A 143 -8.15 -7.47 0.89
C SER A 143 -8.49 -7.03 -0.54
N VAL A 144 -8.92 -5.78 -0.68
CA VAL A 144 -9.24 -5.17 -1.97
C VAL A 144 -8.68 -3.76 -2.04
N THR A 145 -8.23 -3.37 -3.21
CA THR A 145 -7.64 -2.04 -3.47
C THR A 145 -8.50 -1.29 -4.47
N TYR A 146 -8.81 -0.04 -4.15
CA TYR A 146 -9.56 0.88 -4.97
C TYR A 146 -8.74 2.14 -5.23
N GLN A 147 -8.93 2.75 -6.39
CA GLN A 147 -8.40 4.07 -6.71
C GLN A 147 -9.53 5.10 -6.64
N LEU A 148 -9.39 6.10 -5.76
CA LEU A 148 -10.36 7.18 -5.63
C LEU A 148 -10.38 8.02 -6.90
N THR A 149 -11.55 8.17 -7.52
CA THR A 149 -11.72 9.00 -8.72
C THR A 149 -12.44 10.31 -8.42
N ARG A 150 -13.36 10.31 -7.45
CA ARG A 150 -14.11 11.50 -7.05
C ARG A 150 -14.58 11.42 -5.60
N GLY A 151 -14.70 12.58 -4.96
CA GLY A 151 -15.22 12.73 -3.60
C GLY A 151 -14.11 12.97 -2.57
N THR A 152 -14.51 13.21 -1.33
CA THR A 152 -13.60 13.42 -0.20
C THR A 152 -13.85 12.35 0.85
N LEU A 153 -12.78 11.77 1.39
CA LEU A 153 -12.87 10.73 2.42
C LEU A 153 -13.02 11.32 3.83
N ASN A 154 -12.49 12.52 4.06
CA ASN A 154 -12.48 13.12 5.39
C ASN A 154 -13.90 13.42 5.88
N ASN A 155 -14.19 13.05 7.14
CA ASN A 155 -15.50 13.20 7.78
C ASN A 155 -16.65 12.43 7.12
N LYS A 156 -16.36 11.48 6.21
CA LYS A 156 -17.38 10.53 5.71
C LYS A 156 -17.56 9.37 6.67
N GLN A 157 -18.67 8.64 6.51
CA GLN A 157 -18.97 7.47 7.31
C GLN A 157 -18.82 6.19 6.50
N ILE A 158 -18.18 5.19 7.08
CA ILE A 158 -18.21 3.82 6.60
C ILE A 158 -19.43 3.16 7.22
N LYS A 159 -20.41 2.83 6.39
CA LYS A 159 -21.56 2.02 6.78
C LYS A 159 -21.24 0.56 6.50
N VAL A 160 -21.44 -0.30 7.48
CA VAL A 160 -21.22 -1.73 7.33
C VAL A 160 -22.53 -2.48 7.51
N SER A 161 -22.73 -3.56 6.77
CA SER A 161 -23.90 -4.43 6.91
C SER A 161 -23.48 -5.89 6.72
N GLY A 162 -24.23 -6.81 7.33
CA GLY A 162 -23.88 -8.24 7.32
C GLY A 162 -22.87 -8.63 8.40
N GLY A 163 -23.14 -9.75 9.08
CA GLY A 163 -22.38 -10.20 10.24
C GLY A 163 -22.40 -9.22 11.42
N THR A 164 -21.61 -9.53 12.45
CA THR A 164 -21.39 -8.68 13.61
C THR A 164 -19.99 -8.07 13.51
N VAL A 165 -19.91 -6.73 13.39
CA VAL A 165 -18.63 -6.00 13.33
C VAL A 165 -18.11 -5.77 14.74
N GLU A 166 -16.90 -6.24 15.04
CA GLU A 166 -16.24 -6.05 16.34
C GLU A 166 -15.46 -4.72 16.36
N SER A 167 -14.71 -4.41 15.30
CA SER A 167 -14.03 -3.13 15.19
C SER A 167 -13.66 -2.79 13.75
N ILE A 168 -13.56 -1.49 13.46
CA ILE A 168 -12.93 -0.98 12.25
C ILE A 168 -11.72 -0.17 12.64
N SER A 169 -10.56 -0.54 12.12
CA SER A 169 -9.31 0.18 12.31
C SER A 169 -8.85 0.82 10.99
N GLN A 170 -8.22 1.98 11.08
CA GLN A 170 -7.69 2.74 9.96
C GLN A 170 -6.18 2.83 10.05
N LYS A 171 -5.53 2.80 8.89
CA LYS A 171 -4.11 3.09 8.72
C LYS A 171 -3.94 4.03 7.53
N VAL A 172 -3.17 5.09 7.70
CA VAL A 172 -2.96 6.11 6.67
C VAL A 172 -1.51 6.07 6.21
N GLN A 173 -1.29 6.18 4.91
CA GLN A 173 0.02 6.37 4.31
C GLN A 173 0.10 7.76 3.69
N SER A 174 1.13 8.50 4.06
CA SER A 174 1.46 9.80 3.50
C SER A 174 2.68 9.72 2.59
N VAL A 175 2.81 10.71 1.72
CA VAL A 175 3.98 10.90 0.86
C VAL A 175 4.34 12.38 0.82
N ILE A 176 5.61 12.66 0.60
CA ILE A 176 6.07 14.03 0.37
C ILE A 176 6.02 14.33 -1.12
N GLU A 177 5.49 15.50 -1.44
CA GLU A 177 5.52 16.07 -2.77
C GLU A 177 6.32 17.36 -2.79
N VAL A 178 7.11 17.57 -3.84
CA VAL A 178 7.72 18.87 -4.14
C VAL A 178 6.78 19.61 -5.09
N ARG A 179 6.27 20.78 -4.69
CA ARG A 179 5.40 21.62 -5.54
C ARG A 179 6.05 22.96 -5.83
N ASN A 180 6.33 23.22 -7.11
CA ASN A 180 6.90 24.48 -7.59
C ASN A 180 6.33 24.83 -8.97
N ASN A 181 6.91 25.82 -9.63
CA ASN A 181 6.56 26.23 -10.99
C ASN A 181 6.84 25.16 -12.08
N LEU A 182 7.61 24.11 -11.78
CA LEU A 182 7.89 22.98 -12.68
C LEU A 182 6.81 21.88 -12.60
N GLY A 183 5.90 21.98 -11.62
CA GLY A 183 4.79 21.06 -11.38
C GLY A 183 4.82 20.45 -9.98
N THR A 184 4.33 19.22 -9.89
CA THR A 184 4.33 18.40 -8.68
C THR A 184 5.19 17.16 -8.90
N LEU A 185 6.14 16.90 -8.00
CA LEU A 185 6.97 15.72 -8.01
C LEU A 185 6.75 14.92 -6.73
N GLU A 186 6.08 13.77 -6.84
CA GLU A 186 5.90 12.83 -5.72
C GLU A 186 7.21 12.13 -5.39
N LEU A 187 7.60 12.17 -4.12
CA LEU A 187 8.79 11.51 -3.60
C LEU A 187 8.40 10.15 -3.02
N SER A 188 8.14 9.17 -3.88
CA SER A 188 7.63 7.84 -3.52
C SER A 188 8.47 7.05 -2.51
N ASN A 189 9.76 7.41 -2.33
CA ASN A 189 10.65 6.80 -1.34
C ASN A 189 10.57 7.47 0.05
N LEU A 190 9.94 8.65 0.16
CA LEU A 190 9.70 9.36 1.40
C LEU A 190 8.22 9.26 1.76
N THR A 191 7.86 8.08 2.27
CA THR A 191 6.51 7.81 2.76
C THR A 191 6.56 7.52 4.26
N ALA A 192 5.49 7.86 4.96
CA ALA A 192 5.25 7.42 6.32
C ALA A 192 3.91 6.73 6.41
N THR A 193 3.82 5.75 7.29
CA THR A 193 2.57 5.01 7.53
C THR A 193 2.25 5.12 9.02
N SER A 194 1.01 5.44 9.34
CA SER A 194 0.53 5.47 10.72
C SER A 194 0.44 4.06 11.30
N GLY A 195 0.24 3.97 12.61
CA GLY A 195 -0.27 2.74 13.23
C GLY A 195 -1.72 2.46 12.81
N TRP A 196 -2.25 1.33 13.28
CA TRP A 196 -3.69 1.05 13.20
C TRP A 196 -4.41 1.80 14.31
N GLU A 197 -5.35 2.65 13.94
CA GLU A 197 -6.18 3.42 14.86
C GLU A 197 -7.64 3.00 14.74
N LYS A 198 -8.30 2.71 15.86
CA LYS A 198 -9.73 2.35 15.83
C LYS A 198 -10.57 3.57 15.47
N LEU A 199 -11.45 3.41 14.47
CA LEU A 199 -12.39 4.45 14.09
C LEU A 199 -13.48 4.61 15.15
N ARG A 200 -13.84 5.86 15.43
CA ARG A 200 -14.98 6.18 16.29
C ARG A 200 -16.27 5.89 15.55
N GLY A 201 -17.12 5.07 16.14
CA GLY A 201 -18.36 4.64 15.52
C GLY A 201 -19.14 3.67 16.40
N GLY A 202 -20.35 3.36 15.93
CA GLY A 202 -21.28 2.45 16.58
C GLY A 202 -22.49 2.23 15.68
N LYS A 203 -23.30 1.21 15.97
CA LYS A 203 -24.48 0.86 15.16
C LYS A 203 -24.16 0.71 13.66
N ASN A 204 -23.02 0.07 13.37
CA ASN A 204 -22.50 -0.16 12.02
C ASN A 204 -22.16 1.08 11.19
N ALA A 205 -22.02 2.26 11.80
CA ALA A 205 -21.54 3.47 11.15
C ALA A 205 -20.27 3.99 11.85
N TYR A 206 -19.21 4.19 11.08
CA TYR A 206 -17.88 4.58 11.59
C TYR A 206 -17.37 5.81 10.87
N THR A 207 -16.93 6.83 11.60
CA THR A 207 -16.50 8.10 11.00
C THR A 207 -15.01 8.03 10.62
N ILE A 208 -14.73 8.31 9.34
CA ILE A 208 -13.38 8.45 8.82
C ILE A 208 -12.81 9.78 9.33
N SER A 209 -11.69 9.72 10.05
CA SER A 209 -11.02 10.87 10.65
C SER A 209 -9.50 10.77 10.43
N ALA A 210 -8.73 11.74 10.92
CA ALA A 210 -7.26 11.75 10.81
C ALA A 210 -6.71 11.87 9.37
N LEU A 211 -7.48 12.47 8.44
CA LEU A 211 -7.08 12.61 7.03
C LEU A 211 -6.64 14.04 6.66
N THR A 212 -6.50 14.94 7.63
CA THR A 212 -6.01 16.31 7.39
C THR A 212 -4.49 16.38 7.43
N ALA A 213 -3.88 17.35 6.71
CA ALA A 213 -2.43 17.47 6.60
C ALA A 213 -1.65 17.50 7.93
N SER A 214 -2.23 18.07 9.00
CA SER A 214 -1.62 18.10 10.34
C SER A 214 -1.70 16.79 11.11
N GLN A 215 -2.52 15.84 10.66
CA GLN A 215 -2.74 14.53 11.28
C GLN A 215 -2.11 13.40 10.47
N LEU A 216 -1.60 13.71 9.27
CA LEU A 216 -0.90 12.73 8.46
C LEU A 216 0.45 12.36 9.10
N PRO A 217 0.86 11.09 9.06
CA PRO A 217 2.16 10.70 9.58
C PRO A 217 3.26 11.40 8.78
N GLU A 218 4.28 11.93 9.46
CA GLU A 218 5.40 12.60 8.79
C GLU A 218 6.59 11.65 8.64
N PRO A 219 7.16 11.48 7.44
CA PRO A 219 8.38 10.71 7.28
C PRO A 219 9.57 11.49 7.83
N ARG A 220 10.52 10.77 8.43
CA ARG A 220 11.77 11.37 8.88
C ARG A 220 12.59 11.81 7.67
N ILE A 221 12.87 13.11 7.57
CA ILE A 221 13.65 13.67 6.45
C ILE A 221 15.03 14.11 6.92
N SER A 222 16.02 13.78 6.11
CA SER A 222 17.33 14.43 6.10
C SER A 222 17.59 15.11 4.75
N PRO A 223 18.44 16.15 4.67
CA PRO A 223 18.78 16.80 3.40
C PRO A 223 19.34 15.83 2.34
N SER A 224 20.06 14.79 2.76
CA SER A 224 20.56 13.74 1.85
C SER A 224 19.42 12.87 1.32
N SER A 225 18.55 12.36 2.22
CA SER A 225 17.39 11.55 1.82
C SER A 225 16.47 12.29 0.84
N LEU A 226 16.29 13.60 1.04
CA LEU A 226 15.46 14.44 0.19
C LEU A 226 16.06 14.59 -1.23
N ARG A 227 17.36 14.87 -1.33
CA ARG A 227 18.06 14.95 -2.63
C ARG A 227 18.02 13.60 -3.36
N SER A 228 18.28 12.51 -2.65
CA SER A 228 18.20 11.16 -3.22
C SER A 228 16.79 10.83 -3.69
N ALA A 229 15.76 11.19 -2.93
CA ALA A 229 14.37 10.97 -3.30
C ALA A 229 13.97 11.79 -4.55
N VAL A 230 14.38 13.06 -4.63
CA VAL A 230 14.16 13.91 -5.82
C VAL A 230 14.87 13.34 -7.04
N SER A 231 16.15 12.95 -6.94
CA SER A 231 16.88 12.35 -8.06
C SER A 231 16.20 11.06 -8.55
N ARG A 232 15.78 10.19 -7.62
CA ARG A 232 15.05 8.95 -7.97
C ARG A 232 13.71 9.24 -8.63
N ALA A 233 12.93 10.18 -8.09
CA ALA A 233 11.63 10.56 -8.66
C ALA A 233 11.79 11.17 -10.07
N ALA A 234 12.77 12.06 -10.27
CA ALA A 234 13.08 12.64 -11.56
C ALA A 234 13.51 11.58 -12.60
N LYS A 235 14.33 10.60 -12.17
CA LYS A 235 14.73 9.46 -13.01
C LYS A 235 13.57 8.53 -13.34
N ALA A 236 12.69 8.26 -12.38
CA ALA A 236 11.49 7.46 -12.61
C ALA A 236 10.57 8.11 -13.67
N GLN A 237 10.50 9.44 -13.69
CA GLN A 237 9.80 10.20 -14.73
C GLN A 237 10.63 10.44 -16.00
N ARG A 238 11.80 9.80 -16.15
CA ARG A 238 12.71 9.92 -17.30
C ARG A 238 13.05 11.38 -17.68
N MET A 239 13.19 12.25 -16.67
CA MET A 239 13.50 13.67 -16.90
C MET A 239 14.93 13.88 -17.41
N LYS A 240 15.13 14.95 -18.18
CA LYS A 240 16.50 15.41 -18.56
C LYS A 240 17.26 15.89 -17.31
N LYS A 241 18.59 15.69 -17.29
CA LYS A 241 19.48 16.11 -16.18
C LYS A 241 19.31 17.58 -15.78
N ALA A 242 19.11 18.48 -16.75
CA ALA A 242 18.89 19.90 -16.47
C ALA A 242 17.63 20.14 -15.62
N LYS A 243 16.54 19.42 -15.90
CA LYS A 243 15.29 19.51 -15.12
C LYS A 243 15.45 18.90 -13.73
N GLU A 244 16.17 17.78 -13.61
CA GLU A 244 16.54 17.20 -12.31
C GLU A 244 17.31 18.21 -11.44
N GLN A 245 18.29 18.92 -12.01
CA GLN A 245 19.04 19.95 -11.29
C GLN A 245 18.16 21.11 -10.81
N GLN A 246 17.17 21.54 -11.61
CA GLN A 246 16.21 22.57 -11.19
C GLN A 246 15.38 22.11 -9.98
N TRP A 247 14.92 20.85 -9.97
CA TRP A 247 14.23 20.26 -8.81
C TRP A 247 15.13 20.21 -7.56
N LEU A 248 16.39 19.81 -7.71
CA LEU A 248 17.37 19.77 -6.62
C LEU A 248 17.69 21.17 -6.07
N ALA A 249 17.77 22.17 -6.95
CA ALA A 249 17.98 23.56 -6.54
C ALA A 249 16.81 24.08 -5.71
N ALA A 250 15.58 23.74 -6.08
CA ALA A 250 14.36 24.16 -5.37
C ALA A 250 14.30 23.66 -3.91
N ILE A 251 14.92 22.53 -3.60
CA ILE A 251 14.90 21.93 -2.25
C ILE A 251 16.19 22.15 -1.44
N LYS A 252 17.18 22.89 -1.97
CA LYS A 252 18.53 23.01 -1.37
C LYS A 252 18.51 23.45 0.10
N ASN A 253 17.60 24.35 0.44
CA ASN A 253 17.48 24.97 1.76
C ASN A 253 16.38 24.36 2.63
N VAL A 254 15.75 23.27 2.17
CA VAL A 254 14.71 22.58 2.92
C VAL A 254 15.33 21.70 3.99
N ARG A 255 14.75 21.73 5.19
CA ARG A 255 15.18 20.91 6.33
C ARG A 255 14.04 20.12 6.97
N ARG A 256 12.77 20.48 6.70
CA ARG A 256 11.58 19.87 7.31
C ARG A 256 10.53 19.48 6.26
N ALA A 257 9.64 18.56 6.62
CA ALA A 257 8.57 18.03 5.74
C ALA A 257 7.51 19.05 5.35
N ASP A 258 7.27 20.01 6.24
CA ASP A 258 6.26 21.05 6.13
C ASP A 258 6.80 22.35 5.50
N GLN A 259 8.10 22.43 5.24
CA GLN A 259 8.74 23.61 4.69
C GLN A 259 8.56 23.67 3.16
N LYS A 260 8.10 24.81 2.65
CA LYS A 260 8.02 25.08 1.20
C LYS A 260 9.39 24.82 0.53
N PRO A 261 9.45 24.20 -0.68
CA PRO A 261 8.33 23.80 -1.55
C PRO A 261 7.71 22.42 -1.26
N LEU A 262 8.03 21.78 -0.13
CA LEU A 262 7.44 20.47 0.20
C LEU A 262 6.00 20.62 0.65
N ARG A 263 5.21 19.58 0.37
CA ARG A 263 3.88 19.36 0.94
C ARG A 263 3.73 17.89 1.31
N LEU A 264 3.14 17.66 2.46
CA LEU A 264 2.67 16.34 2.87
C LEU A 264 1.30 16.09 2.23
N SER A 265 1.17 14.99 1.49
CA SER A 265 -0.08 14.54 0.92
C SER A 265 -0.41 13.13 1.40
N MET A 266 -1.69 12.81 1.42
CA MET A 266 -2.15 11.46 1.69
C MET A 266 -2.02 10.64 0.41
N LYS A 267 -1.34 9.50 0.49
CA LYS A 267 -1.15 8.57 -0.61
C LYS A 267 -2.23 7.50 -0.64
N SER A 268 -2.52 6.93 0.53
CA SER A 268 -3.54 5.90 0.66
C SER A 268 -4.08 5.84 2.08
N VAL A 269 -5.27 5.28 2.21
CA VAL A 269 -5.87 4.89 3.49
C VAL A 269 -6.30 3.43 3.40
N THR A 270 -6.08 2.67 4.47
CA THR A 270 -6.51 1.28 4.58
C THR A 270 -7.40 1.12 5.79
N TRP A 271 -8.56 0.52 5.59
CA TRP A 271 -9.46 0.12 6.66
C TRP A 271 -9.38 -1.39 6.85
N LYS A 272 -9.28 -1.83 8.10
CA LYS A 272 -9.36 -3.22 8.52
C LYS A 272 -10.66 -3.40 9.30
N ILE A 273 -11.47 -4.34 8.88
CA ILE A 273 -12.80 -4.64 9.42
C ILE A 273 -12.73 -6.03 10.02
N ASP A 274 -12.76 -6.09 11.35
CA ASP A 274 -12.75 -7.32 12.12
C ASP A 274 -14.16 -7.60 12.66
N GLY A 275 -14.60 -8.84 12.59
CA GLY A 275 -15.94 -9.23 13.01
C GLY A 275 -16.16 -10.73 13.07
N LYS A 276 -17.41 -11.12 13.30
CA LYS A 276 -17.90 -12.51 13.29
C LYS A 276 -19.03 -12.64 12.28
N ASP A 277 -19.03 -13.74 11.53
CA ASP A 277 -20.15 -14.07 10.65
C ASP A 277 -21.34 -14.64 11.44
N ALA A 278 -22.42 -14.98 10.73
CA ALA A 278 -23.62 -15.57 11.32
C ALA A 278 -23.36 -16.93 12.01
N SER A 279 -22.29 -17.64 11.63
CA SER A 279 -21.86 -18.90 12.26
C SER A 279 -20.93 -18.69 13.46
N GLY A 280 -20.63 -17.44 13.82
CA GLY A 280 -19.72 -17.08 14.90
C GLY A 280 -18.23 -17.15 14.52
N LYS A 281 -17.90 -17.50 13.27
CA LYS A 281 -16.52 -17.56 12.79
C LYS A 281 -15.97 -16.16 12.58
N ARG A 282 -14.77 -15.91 13.09
CA ARG A 282 -14.08 -14.63 12.95
C ARG A 282 -13.68 -14.38 11.50
N TYR A 283 -13.83 -13.14 11.05
CA TYR A 283 -13.32 -12.66 9.78
C TYR A 283 -12.54 -11.35 9.96
N SER A 284 -11.58 -11.12 9.06
CA SER A 284 -10.85 -9.86 8.92
C SER A 284 -10.81 -9.51 7.44
N LYS A 285 -11.40 -8.37 7.07
CA LYS A 285 -11.38 -7.83 5.70
C LYS A 285 -10.64 -6.51 5.65
N GLN A 286 -9.92 -6.27 4.56
CA GLN A 286 -9.20 -5.02 4.36
C GLN A 286 -9.67 -4.32 3.09
N VAL A 287 -9.83 -3.00 3.18
CA VAL A 287 -10.15 -2.13 2.06
C VAL A 287 -9.07 -1.06 2.01
N ARG A 288 -8.29 -1.05 0.93
CA ARG A 288 -7.31 -0.02 0.64
C ARG A 288 -7.88 0.95 -0.39
N MET A 289 -7.76 2.24 -0.13
CA MET A 289 -8.09 3.32 -1.04
C MET A 289 -6.81 4.11 -1.35
N ASP A 290 -6.39 4.07 -2.61
CA ASP A 290 -5.32 4.91 -3.15
C ASP A 290 -5.93 6.22 -3.71
N ILE A 291 -5.20 7.33 -3.58
CA ILE A 291 -5.67 8.69 -3.92
C ILE A 291 -4.96 9.22 -5.16
#